data_AF-A0AAN7LG74-F1
#
_entry.id   AF-A0AAN7LG74-F1
#
_cell.length_a   1.000
_cell.length_b   1.000
_cell.length_c   1.000
_cell.angle_alpha   90.00
_cell.angle_beta   90.00
_cell.angle_gamma   90.00
#
_symmetry.space_group_name_H-M   'P 1'
#
loop_
_entity.id
_entity.type
_entity.pdbx_description
1 polymer ?
#
loop_
_entity_poly.entity_id
_entity_poly.type
_entity_poly.pdbx_seq_one_letter_code
_entity_poly.pdbx_strand_id
1 'polypeptide(L)'
;MKALSFFFPLITIFCALPSPSMSATESLVYGGCSQFKYSPGSAYESGVNSLFTSIVNSANSSPYSNFTMTGQTPEDTVCGLFQCRGDLNPSACFSCVSQAVNQLGTFCMKSTGGALQLEGCLVKYDNSTFLGVEDKTMLLKKCGPLVGYDADLMTRGEAVLGYISADDGTYKPYRFSGSGNIQAEAQCVQDLDQGECQDCMKDAIGQLKSYCGGAKWGDMYLAKCYARFWEGSADPSGSGYGKRLRRGQWLLLGENIHKATVQVLEGRGKGKERKGHSLTLI
;
A
#
# COMPACT_ATOMS: atom_id res chain seq x y z
N MET A 1 -72.88 6.67 -22.86
CA MET A 1 -72.03 5.61 -22.24
C MET A 1 -70.68 6.25 -21.93
N LYS A 2 -70.31 6.36 -20.65
CA LYS A 2 -69.04 6.99 -20.21
C LYS A 2 -67.92 5.95 -20.28
N ALA A 3 -66.83 6.24 -20.99
CA ALA A 3 -65.64 5.41 -21.02
C ALA A 3 -64.78 5.71 -19.78
N LEU A 4 -64.48 4.68 -18.99
CA LEU A 4 -63.57 4.75 -17.85
C LEU A 4 -62.14 4.48 -18.35
N SER A 5 -61.26 5.48 -18.31
CA SER A 5 -59.82 5.29 -18.55
C SER A 5 -59.14 4.82 -17.27
N PHE A 6 -58.54 3.62 -17.30
CA PHE A 6 -57.68 3.10 -16.24
C PHE A 6 -56.23 3.54 -16.49
N PHE A 7 -55.68 4.35 -15.58
CA PHE A 7 -54.25 4.66 -15.52
C PHE A 7 -53.52 3.53 -14.76
N PHE A 8 -52.68 2.76 -15.46
CA PHE A 8 -51.73 1.84 -14.83
C PHE A 8 -50.46 2.60 -14.42
N PRO A 9 -50.04 2.59 -13.14
CA PRO A 9 -48.78 3.20 -12.75
C PRO A 9 -47.62 2.31 -13.23
N LEU A 10 -46.72 2.86 -14.06
CA LEU A 10 -45.46 2.21 -14.39
C LEU A 10 -44.60 2.12 -13.13
N ILE A 11 -44.47 0.91 -12.57
CA ILE A 11 -43.49 0.61 -11.52
C ILE A 11 -42.11 0.69 -12.19
N THR A 12 -41.40 1.80 -11.97
CA THR A 12 -39.99 1.93 -12.32
C THR A 12 -39.18 1.07 -11.35
N ILE A 13 -38.77 -0.11 -11.81
CA ILE A 13 -37.78 -0.93 -11.11
C ILE A 13 -36.47 -0.13 -11.10
N PHE A 14 -36.20 0.55 -9.99
CA PHE A 14 -34.91 1.15 -9.73
C PHE A 14 -33.94 0.00 -9.47
N CYS A 15 -33.33 -0.54 -10.53
CA CYS A 15 -32.19 -1.45 -10.41
C CYS A 15 -31.10 -0.71 -9.64
N ALA A 16 -31.02 -0.95 -8.34
CA ALA A 16 -29.86 -0.60 -7.55
C ALA A 16 -28.69 -1.42 -8.11
N LEU A 17 -27.92 -0.82 -9.02
CA LEU A 17 -26.65 -1.36 -9.47
C LEU A 17 -25.82 -1.65 -8.22
N PRO A 18 -25.39 -2.90 -7.98
CA PRO A 18 -24.49 -3.18 -6.88
C PRO A 18 -23.25 -2.29 -7.08
N SER A 19 -22.96 -1.47 -6.07
CA SER A 19 -21.69 -0.73 -6.04
C SER A 19 -20.58 -1.79 -6.09
N PRO A 20 -19.56 -1.67 -6.96
CA PRO A 20 -18.49 -2.65 -7.00
C PRO A 20 -17.86 -2.74 -5.61
N SER A 21 -18.01 -3.90 -4.96
CA SER A 21 -17.34 -4.19 -3.70
C SER A 21 -15.85 -4.26 -3.99
N MET A 22 -15.06 -3.33 -3.46
CA MET A 22 -13.60 -3.38 -3.58
C MET A 22 -13.10 -4.66 -2.91
N SER A 23 -12.21 -5.38 -3.59
CA SER A 23 -11.53 -6.54 -3.00
C SER A 23 -10.70 -6.08 -1.79
N ALA A 24 -10.55 -6.92 -0.77
CA ALA A 24 -9.68 -6.63 0.37
C ALA A 24 -8.25 -6.30 -0.07
N THR A 25 -7.77 -6.94 -1.15
CA THR A 25 -6.46 -6.72 -1.76
C THR A 25 -6.26 -5.34 -2.38
N GLU A 26 -7.33 -4.59 -2.62
CA GLU A 26 -7.30 -3.28 -3.28
C GLU A 26 -7.44 -2.11 -2.28
N SER A 27 -7.49 -2.42 -0.98
CA SER A 27 -7.53 -1.41 0.08
C SER A 27 -6.19 -0.69 0.20
N LEU A 28 -6.23 0.63 0.44
CA LEU A 28 -5.04 1.47 0.53
C LEU A 28 -4.37 1.33 1.91
N VAL A 29 -3.08 0.97 1.89
CA VAL A 29 -2.23 0.94 3.08
C VAL A 29 -1.57 2.30 3.28
N TYR A 30 -0.79 2.74 2.28
CA TYR A 30 -0.14 4.06 2.22
C TYR A 30 0.10 4.49 0.78
N GLY A 31 0.33 5.80 0.59
CA GLY A 31 0.78 6.35 -0.68
C GLY A 31 1.55 7.65 -0.48
N GLY A 32 2.52 7.92 -1.35
CA GLY A 32 3.37 9.10 -1.29
C GLY A 32 3.83 9.53 -2.67
N CYS A 33 4.11 10.82 -2.81
CA CYS A 33 4.54 11.42 -4.07
C CYS A 33 5.78 12.28 -3.84
N SER A 34 6.67 12.33 -4.83
CA SER A 34 7.80 13.25 -4.81
C SER A 34 7.30 14.71 -4.84
N GLN A 35 8.11 15.62 -4.28
CA GLN A 35 7.83 17.06 -4.36
C GLN A 35 8.00 17.62 -5.77
N PHE A 36 8.95 17.10 -6.54
CA PHE A 36 9.22 17.61 -7.88
C PHE A 36 8.15 17.16 -8.87
N LYS A 37 7.87 18.06 -9.80
CA LYS A 37 6.88 17.84 -10.86
C LYS A 37 7.56 17.88 -12.21
N TYR A 38 7.15 17.00 -13.11
CA TYR A 38 7.54 17.07 -14.51
C TYR A 38 6.61 18.01 -15.30
N SER A 39 7.12 18.55 -16.40
CA SER A 39 6.35 19.41 -17.30
C SER A 39 5.39 18.60 -18.16
N PRO A 40 4.16 19.08 -18.42
CA PRO A 40 3.24 18.44 -19.36
C PRO A 40 3.83 18.39 -20.78
N GLY A 41 3.63 17.29 -21.48
CA GLY A 41 4.18 17.01 -22.81
C GLY A 41 5.67 16.66 -22.82
N SER A 42 6.30 16.48 -21.66
CA SER A 42 7.73 16.14 -21.58
C SER A 42 8.01 14.69 -22.00
N ALA A 43 9.26 14.41 -22.36
CA ALA A 43 9.73 13.04 -22.59
C ALA A 43 9.53 12.18 -21.32
N TYR A 44 9.76 12.76 -20.14
CA TYR A 44 9.49 12.12 -18.86
C TYR A 44 8.02 11.69 -18.69
N GLU A 45 7.05 12.54 -19.03
CA GLU A 45 5.63 12.17 -18.98
C GLU A 45 5.31 10.97 -19.87
N SER A 46 5.88 10.95 -21.08
CA SER A 46 5.74 9.83 -22.01
C SER A 46 6.39 8.55 -21.46
N GLY A 47 7.54 8.68 -20.78
CA GLY A 47 8.21 7.61 -20.07
C GLY A 47 7.35 7.03 -18.95
N VAL A 48 6.74 7.88 -18.11
CA VAL A 48 5.84 7.45 -17.02
C VAL A 48 4.62 6.70 -17.56
N ASN A 49 4.00 7.21 -18.63
CA ASN A 49 2.85 6.54 -19.26
C ASN A 49 3.22 5.16 -19.84
N SER A 50 4.39 5.07 -20.48
CA SER A 50 4.91 3.80 -21.01
C SER A 50 5.24 2.82 -19.90
N LEU A 51 5.86 3.30 -18.81
CA LEU A 51 6.17 2.52 -17.63
C LEU A 51 4.90 1.91 -16.99
N PHE A 52 3.87 2.73 -16.76
CA PHE A 52 2.60 2.26 -16.20
C PHE A 52 1.92 1.22 -17.09
N THR A 53 1.98 1.41 -18.41
CA THR A 53 1.48 0.41 -19.37
C THR A 53 2.23 -0.92 -19.24
N SER A 54 3.56 -0.89 -19.18
CA SER A 54 4.40 -2.09 -19.00
C SER A 54 4.14 -2.79 -17.66
N ILE A 55 3.99 -2.03 -16.57
CA ILE A 55 3.68 -2.55 -15.24
C ILE A 55 2.35 -3.32 -15.25
N VAL A 56 1.28 -2.71 -15.77
CA VAL A 56 -0.05 -3.34 -15.81
C VAL A 56 -0.04 -4.59 -16.70
N ASN A 57 0.61 -4.52 -17.87
CA ASN A 57 0.69 -5.66 -18.78
C ASN A 57 1.45 -6.84 -18.17
N SER A 58 2.53 -6.57 -17.45
CA SER A 58 3.38 -7.60 -16.85
C SER A 58 2.76 -8.25 -15.61
N ALA A 59 1.88 -7.56 -14.88
CA ALA A 59 1.19 -8.11 -13.72
C ALA A 59 0.27 -9.31 -14.04
N ASN A 60 -0.06 -9.54 -15.32
CA ASN A 60 -0.79 -10.74 -15.75
C ASN A 60 0.05 -12.03 -15.75
N SER A 61 1.37 -11.92 -15.80
CA SER A 61 2.26 -13.07 -15.98
C SER A 61 3.34 -13.20 -14.92
N SER A 62 3.60 -12.14 -14.14
CA SER A 62 4.59 -12.16 -13.07
C SER A 62 4.08 -11.43 -11.83
N PRO A 63 4.36 -11.92 -10.60
CA PRO A 63 4.04 -11.21 -9.37
C PRO A 63 4.98 -10.03 -9.10
N TYR A 64 6.06 -9.89 -9.86
CA TYR A 64 7.03 -8.80 -9.74
C TYR A 64 7.72 -8.54 -11.08
N SER A 65 7.97 -7.28 -11.39
CA SER A 65 8.92 -6.85 -12.42
C SER A 65 9.36 -5.43 -12.15
N ASN A 66 10.54 -5.10 -12.66
CA ASN A 66 11.04 -3.73 -12.74
C ASN A 66 11.26 -3.33 -14.20
N PHE A 67 11.29 -2.03 -14.44
CA PHE A 67 11.41 -1.44 -15.75
C PHE A 67 12.20 -0.14 -15.66
N THR A 68 12.97 0.13 -16.72
CA THR A 68 13.65 1.40 -16.93
C THR A 68 13.27 1.91 -18.31
N MET A 69 12.63 3.08 -18.36
CA MET A 69 12.35 3.79 -19.61
C MET A 69 13.46 4.81 -19.81
N THR A 70 14.45 4.46 -20.64
CA THR A 70 15.58 5.33 -20.93
C THR A 70 15.14 6.51 -21.76
N GLY A 71 15.35 7.72 -21.23
CA GLY A 71 15.10 8.97 -21.93
C GLY A 71 16.29 9.42 -22.79
N GLN A 72 16.15 10.57 -23.45
CA GLN A 72 17.27 11.17 -24.19
C GLN A 72 18.35 11.72 -23.27
N THR A 73 17.95 12.15 -22.07
CA THR A 73 18.84 12.59 -21.01
C THR A 73 18.62 11.74 -19.75
N PRO A 74 19.56 11.75 -18.79
CA PRO A 74 19.34 11.11 -17.48
C PRO A 74 18.10 11.63 -16.75
N GLU A 75 17.76 12.91 -16.92
CA GLU A 75 16.58 13.54 -16.30
C GLU A 75 15.25 13.05 -16.90
N ASP A 76 15.29 12.54 -18.13
CA ASP A 76 14.14 11.96 -18.83
C ASP A 76 13.95 10.46 -18.52
N THR A 77 14.88 9.84 -17.78
CA THR A 77 14.82 8.42 -17.46
C THR A 77 13.93 8.19 -16.25
N VAL A 78 12.99 7.25 -16.39
CA VAL A 78 12.11 6.82 -15.28
C VAL A 78 12.31 5.33 -15.00
N CYS A 79 12.46 5.02 -13.73
CA CYS A 79 12.53 3.67 -13.21
C CYS A 79 11.24 3.34 -12.46
N GLY A 80 10.80 2.09 -12.53
CA GLY A 80 9.64 1.63 -11.77
C GLY A 80 9.64 0.15 -11.51
N LEU A 81 8.86 -0.25 -10.52
CA LEU A 81 8.57 -1.64 -10.23
C LEU A 81 7.12 -1.80 -9.77
N PHE A 82 6.64 -3.02 -9.85
CA PHE A 82 5.50 -3.47 -9.08
C PHE A 82 5.84 -4.77 -8.37
N GLN A 83 5.14 -5.02 -7.26
CA GLN A 83 5.19 -6.31 -6.59
C GLN A 83 3.87 -6.64 -5.95
N CYS A 84 3.32 -7.78 -6.30
CA CYS A 84 2.16 -8.36 -5.65
C CYS A 84 2.56 -9.10 -4.37
N ARG A 85 1.60 -9.30 -3.48
CA ARG A 85 1.78 -10.19 -2.33
C ARG A 85 2.01 -11.62 -2.82
N GLY A 86 2.96 -12.33 -2.20
CA GLY A 86 3.48 -13.60 -2.73
C GLY A 86 2.48 -14.75 -2.79
N ASP A 87 1.31 -14.63 -2.18
CA ASP A 87 0.22 -15.62 -2.17
C ASP A 87 -0.87 -15.35 -3.23
N LEU A 88 -0.79 -14.23 -3.97
CA LEU A 88 -1.83 -13.87 -4.94
C LEU A 88 -1.72 -14.66 -6.25
N ASN A 89 -2.87 -15.05 -6.79
CA ASN A 89 -2.96 -15.56 -8.15
C ASN A 89 -2.80 -14.42 -9.19
N PRO A 90 -2.49 -14.74 -10.47
CA PRO A 90 -2.24 -13.72 -11.49
C PRO A 90 -3.38 -12.72 -11.70
N SER A 91 -4.64 -13.16 -11.61
CA SER A 91 -5.81 -12.29 -11.78
C SER A 91 -5.94 -11.27 -10.64
N ALA A 92 -5.75 -11.71 -9.39
CA ALA A 92 -5.77 -10.84 -8.22
C ALA A 92 -4.58 -9.84 -8.24
N CYS A 93 -3.40 -10.31 -8.67
CA CYS A 93 -2.23 -9.46 -8.86
C CYS A 93 -2.48 -8.38 -9.91
N PHE A 94 -2.96 -8.77 -11.09
CA PHE A 94 -3.33 -7.83 -12.16
C PHE A 94 -4.35 -6.79 -11.71
N SER A 95 -5.41 -7.20 -11.00
CA SER A 95 -6.44 -6.28 -10.48
C SER A 95 -5.84 -5.27 -9.51
N CYS A 96 -5.03 -5.73 -8.55
CA CYS A 96 -4.37 -4.86 -7.59
C CYS A 96 -3.45 -3.85 -8.26
N VAL A 97 -2.57 -4.31 -9.16
CA VAL A 97 -1.59 -3.43 -9.83
C VAL A 97 -2.29 -2.41 -10.72
N SER A 98 -3.32 -2.83 -11.46
CA SER A 98 -4.15 -1.92 -12.26
C SER A 98 -4.80 -0.84 -11.41
N GLN A 99 -5.34 -1.22 -10.25
CA GLN A 99 -5.94 -0.29 -9.31
C GLN A 99 -4.90 0.66 -8.70
N ALA A 100 -3.72 0.17 -8.35
CA ALA A 100 -2.63 0.98 -7.81
C ALA A 100 -2.13 2.03 -8.82
N VAL A 101 -1.94 1.63 -10.09
CA VAL A 101 -1.55 2.55 -11.18
C VAL A 101 -2.62 3.62 -11.42
N ASN A 102 -3.89 3.24 -11.46
CA ASN A 102 -5.00 4.19 -11.60
C ASN A 102 -5.03 5.21 -10.44
N GLN A 103 -4.82 4.74 -9.21
CA GLN A 103 -4.76 5.62 -8.04
C GLN A 103 -3.52 6.53 -8.09
N LEU A 104 -2.35 6.02 -8.48
CA LEU A 104 -1.13 6.83 -8.63
C LEU A 104 -1.30 7.96 -9.65
N GLY A 105 -1.89 7.68 -10.82
CA GLY A 105 -2.11 8.69 -11.86
C GLY A 105 -3.00 9.85 -11.40
N THR A 106 -3.95 9.57 -10.50
CA THR A 106 -4.83 10.60 -9.91
C THR A 106 -4.25 11.26 -8.66
N PHE A 107 -3.51 10.52 -7.84
CA PHE A 107 -2.97 10.97 -6.56
C PHE A 107 -1.68 11.78 -6.73
N CYS A 108 -0.73 11.26 -7.50
CA CYS A 108 0.59 11.85 -7.70
C CYS A 108 0.65 12.72 -8.95
N MET A 109 -0.41 13.50 -9.22
CA MET A 109 -0.53 14.35 -10.41
C MET A 109 0.80 15.01 -10.79
N LYS A 110 1.40 14.56 -11.89
CA LYS A 110 2.65 15.05 -12.48
C LYS A 110 3.91 14.96 -11.60
N SER A 111 3.90 14.16 -10.53
CA SER A 111 5.08 13.96 -9.70
C SER A 111 6.15 13.17 -10.44
N THR A 112 7.42 13.53 -10.25
CA THR A 112 8.55 12.76 -10.80
C THR A 112 8.64 11.37 -10.19
N GLY A 113 8.11 11.16 -8.98
CA GLY A 113 8.05 9.86 -8.34
C GLY A 113 6.78 9.69 -7.52
N GLY A 114 6.44 8.44 -7.28
CA GLY A 114 5.30 8.04 -6.49
C GLY A 114 5.38 6.58 -6.07
N ALA A 115 4.87 6.30 -4.89
CA ALA A 115 4.73 4.95 -4.36
C ALA A 115 3.32 4.79 -3.80
N LEU A 116 2.71 3.63 -4.05
CA LEU A 116 1.40 3.31 -3.52
C LEU A 116 1.36 1.82 -3.15
N GLN A 117 1.10 1.58 -1.88
CA GLN A 117 0.92 0.26 -1.30
C GLN A 117 -0.58 0.03 -1.09
N LEU A 118 -1.12 -0.93 -1.82
CA LEU A 118 -2.38 -1.58 -1.49
C LEU A 118 -2.08 -2.86 -0.69
N GLU A 119 -3.10 -3.43 -0.06
CA GLU A 119 -2.98 -4.70 0.68
C GLU A 119 -2.37 -5.83 -0.17
N GLY A 120 -2.71 -5.87 -1.45
CA GLY A 120 -2.24 -6.91 -2.36
C GLY A 120 -1.01 -6.57 -3.17
N CYS A 121 -0.55 -5.31 -3.22
CA CYS A 121 0.53 -4.92 -4.11
C CYS A 121 1.16 -3.56 -3.81
N LEU A 122 2.43 -3.41 -4.19
CA LEU A 122 3.18 -2.17 -4.25
C LEU A 122 3.39 -1.77 -5.71
N VAL A 123 3.20 -0.49 -6.03
CA VAL A 123 3.70 0.13 -7.27
C VAL A 123 4.54 1.34 -6.90
N LYS A 124 5.77 1.43 -7.43
CA LYS A 124 6.69 2.55 -7.21
C LYS A 124 7.34 2.97 -8.51
N TYR A 125 7.42 4.27 -8.74
CA TYR A 125 8.20 4.87 -9.82
C TYR A 125 8.96 6.09 -9.31
N ASP A 126 10.11 6.39 -9.91
CA ASP A 126 10.89 7.59 -9.62
C ASP A 126 11.89 7.89 -10.74
N ASN A 127 12.45 9.10 -10.74
CA ASN A 127 13.57 9.50 -11.60
C ASN A 127 14.95 9.19 -10.98
N SER A 128 14.96 8.53 -9.82
CA SER A 128 16.15 8.17 -9.06
C SER A 128 16.43 6.66 -9.15
N THR A 129 17.69 6.26 -8.98
CA THR A 129 18.09 4.85 -8.93
C THR A 129 17.80 4.26 -7.56
N PHE A 130 16.59 3.74 -7.37
CA PHE A 130 16.17 3.01 -6.16
C PHE A 130 16.14 1.48 -6.35
N LEU A 131 16.39 0.99 -7.57
CA LEU A 131 16.40 -0.43 -7.90
C LEU A 131 17.69 -1.07 -7.36
N GLY A 132 17.56 -2.15 -6.59
CA GLY A 132 18.70 -2.86 -5.98
C GLY A 132 19.41 -2.07 -4.88
N VAL A 133 18.71 -1.13 -4.24
CA VAL A 133 19.25 -0.32 -3.14
C VAL A 133 18.45 -0.60 -1.88
N GLU A 134 19.10 -1.16 -0.85
CA GLU A 134 18.46 -1.36 0.45
C GLU A 134 17.99 -0.02 1.05
N ASP A 135 16.75 0.01 1.54
CA ASP A 135 16.19 1.14 2.26
C ASP A 135 15.24 0.64 3.36
N LYS A 136 15.67 0.83 4.61
CA LYS A 136 14.95 0.44 5.83
C LYS A 136 14.20 1.61 6.48
N THR A 137 14.01 2.72 5.76
CA THR A 137 13.25 3.88 6.27
C THR A 137 11.83 3.45 6.63
N MET A 138 11.40 3.74 7.86
CA MET A 138 10.02 3.48 8.30
C MET A 138 9.04 4.35 7.52
N LEU A 139 8.08 3.72 6.84
CA LEU A 139 7.03 4.40 6.08
C LEU A 139 5.69 4.40 6.82
N LEU A 140 5.36 3.28 7.46
CA LEU A 140 4.12 3.14 8.20
C LEU A 140 4.30 2.21 9.39
N LYS A 141 3.71 2.62 10.51
CA LYS A 141 3.47 1.79 11.69
C LYS A 141 2.02 1.91 12.11
N LYS A 142 1.33 0.78 12.27
CA LYS A 142 0.00 0.72 12.89
C LYS A 142 -0.03 -0.43 13.89
N CYS A 143 -0.53 -0.19 15.10
CA CYS A 143 -0.76 -1.25 16.07
C CYS A 143 -2.25 -1.29 16.42
N GLY A 144 -2.77 -2.49 16.63
CA GLY A 144 -4.11 -2.72 17.13
C GLY A 144 -4.28 -2.41 18.61
N PRO A 145 -5.48 -2.68 19.15
CA PRO A 145 -5.72 -2.59 20.59
C PRO A 145 -4.80 -3.56 21.33
N LEU A 146 -4.37 -3.14 22.52
CA LEU A 146 -3.57 -3.99 23.41
C LEU A 146 -4.39 -5.22 23.83
N VAL A 147 -3.73 -6.37 23.80
CA VAL A 147 -4.23 -7.58 24.45
C VAL A 147 -4.05 -7.37 25.96
N GLY A 148 -5.00 -7.86 26.76
CA GLY A 148 -4.72 -8.08 28.18
C GLY A 148 -3.54 -9.06 28.34
N TYR A 149 -3.10 -9.32 29.57
CA TYR A 149 -2.07 -10.33 29.79
C TYR A 149 -2.59 -11.71 29.37
N ASP A 150 -2.10 -12.21 28.25
CA ASP A 150 -2.36 -13.55 27.73
C ASP A 150 -1.04 -14.19 27.28
N ALA A 151 -0.49 -15.04 28.15
CA ALA A 151 0.81 -15.67 27.92
C ALA A 151 0.82 -16.62 26.71
N ASP A 152 -0.31 -17.25 26.38
CA ASP A 152 -0.40 -18.13 25.21
C ASP A 152 -0.33 -17.31 23.92
N LEU A 153 -1.11 -16.22 23.83
CA LEU A 153 -1.08 -15.34 22.67
C LEU A 153 0.29 -14.70 22.45
N MET A 154 0.96 -14.25 23.52
CA MET A 154 2.32 -13.70 23.42
C MET A 154 3.32 -14.77 22.94
N THR A 155 3.25 -15.98 23.49
CA THR A 155 4.15 -17.10 23.08
C THR A 155 3.93 -17.47 21.62
N ARG A 156 2.68 -17.50 21.16
CA ARG A 156 2.34 -17.82 19.76
C ARG A 156 2.73 -16.70 18.81
N GLY A 157 2.57 -15.44 19.22
CA GLY A 157 3.05 -14.27 18.48
C GLY A 157 4.56 -14.31 18.28
N GLU A 158 5.32 -14.58 19.33
CA GLU A 158 6.77 -14.76 19.23
C GLU A 158 7.16 -15.93 18.33
N ALA A 159 6.43 -17.05 18.39
CA ALA A 159 6.68 -18.21 17.55
C ALA A 159 6.47 -17.91 16.05
N VAL A 160 5.34 -17.29 15.66
CA VAL A 160 5.07 -16.99 14.24
C VAL A 160 6.03 -15.92 13.69
N LEU A 161 6.35 -14.90 14.49
CA LEU A 161 7.32 -13.85 14.10
C LEU A 161 8.74 -14.41 14.02
N GLY A 162 9.11 -15.31 14.92
CA GLY A 162 10.38 -16.03 14.89
C GLY A 162 10.52 -16.89 13.62
N TYR A 163 9.46 -17.56 13.20
CA TYR A 163 9.46 -18.35 11.96
C TYR A 163 9.69 -17.48 10.72
N ILE A 164 8.96 -16.37 10.57
CA ILE A 164 9.13 -15.50 9.38
C ILE A 164 10.46 -14.71 9.41
N SER A 165 11.07 -14.53 10.59
CA SER A 165 12.43 -13.98 10.73
C SER A 165 13.55 -14.97 10.41
N ALA A 166 13.27 -16.27 10.43
CA ALA A 166 14.30 -17.30 10.29
C ALA A 166 15.02 -17.22 8.93
N ASP A 167 16.32 -17.48 8.94
CA ASP A 167 17.16 -17.50 7.74
C ASP A 167 17.71 -18.92 7.57
N ASP A 168 17.36 -19.57 6.47
CA ASP A 168 17.86 -20.89 6.08
C ASP A 168 18.83 -20.82 4.89
N GLY A 169 19.28 -19.62 4.52
CA GLY A 169 20.16 -19.42 3.38
C GLY A 169 19.45 -19.54 2.02
N THR A 170 18.11 -19.64 1.98
CA THR A 170 17.33 -19.63 0.73
C THR A 170 16.68 -18.28 0.50
N TYR A 171 16.72 -17.79 -0.75
CA TYR A 171 16.01 -16.59 -1.13
C TYR A 171 14.48 -16.79 -1.06
N LYS A 172 13.85 -16.18 -0.05
CA LYS A 172 12.41 -16.26 0.21
C LYS A 172 11.85 -14.86 0.44
N PRO A 173 11.45 -14.15 -0.62
CA PRO A 173 11.03 -12.76 -0.54
C PRO A 173 9.65 -12.57 0.09
N TYR A 174 8.83 -13.62 0.18
CA TYR A 174 7.56 -13.63 0.90
C TYR A 174 7.53 -14.82 1.86
N ARG A 175 7.09 -14.57 3.10
CA ARG A 175 7.04 -15.56 4.17
C ARG A 175 5.74 -15.40 4.93
N PHE A 176 5.11 -16.54 5.22
CA PHE A 176 3.87 -16.60 5.97
C PHE A 176 3.98 -17.70 7.03
N SER A 177 3.41 -17.45 8.21
CA SER A 177 3.33 -18.43 9.29
C SER A 177 2.04 -18.25 10.09
N GLY A 178 1.60 -19.32 10.75
CA GLY A 178 0.42 -19.29 11.60
C GLY A 178 0.53 -20.29 12.75
N SER A 179 -0.02 -19.90 13.91
CA SER A 179 -0.13 -20.74 15.09
C SER A 179 -1.48 -20.50 15.77
N GLY A 180 -2.43 -21.43 15.55
CA GLY A 180 -3.83 -21.26 15.95
C GLY A 180 -4.51 -20.08 15.28
N ASN A 181 -4.92 -19.11 16.08
CA ASN A 181 -5.57 -17.89 15.60
C ASN A 181 -4.57 -16.77 15.30
N ILE A 182 -3.27 -16.91 15.55
CA ILE A 182 -2.29 -15.87 15.21
C ILE A 182 -1.66 -16.20 13.86
N GLN A 183 -1.60 -15.21 12.99
CA GLN A 183 -0.97 -15.27 11.68
C GLN A 183 0.06 -14.15 11.55
N ALA A 184 1.10 -14.39 10.77
CA ALA A 184 2.10 -13.38 10.46
C ALA A 184 2.63 -13.54 9.04
N GLU A 185 2.94 -12.42 8.41
CA GLU A 185 3.59 -12.38 7.10
C GLU A 185 4.71 -11.34 7.07
N ALA A 186 5.71 -11.59 6.23
CA ALA A 186 6.73 -10.62 5.88
C ALA A 186 7.04 -10.72 4.39
N GLN A 187 7.35 -9.57 3.79
CA GLN A 187 7.75 -9.50 2.40
C GLN A 187 8.84 -8.46 2.19
N CYS A 188 9.88 -8.79 1.44
CA CYS A 188 10.84 -7.83 0.91
C CYS A 188 10.54 -7.53 -0.56
N VAL A 189 10.95 -6.38 -1.05
CA VAL A 189 10.85 -6.06 -2.47
C VAL A 189 11.91 -6.89 -3.21
N GLN A 190 11.50 -7.58 -4.28
CA GLN A 190 12.33 -8.56 -5.01
C GLN A 190 13.47 -7.93 -5.82
N ASP A 191 13.64 -6.62 -5.77
CA ASP A 191 14.81 -5.96 -6.32
C ASP A 191 16.03 -6.03 -5.39
N LEU A 192 15.83 -6.43 -4.13
CA LEU A 192 16.90 -6.70 -3.17
C LEU A 192 17.51 -8.08 -3.34
N ASP A 193 18.80 -8.18 -3.06
CA ASP A 193 19.47 -9.48 -2.97
C ASP A 193 19.04 -10.28 -1.73
N GLN A 194 19.57 -11.50 -1.58
CA GLN A 194 19.19 -12.36 -0.47
C GLN A 194 19.55 -11.82 0.91
N GLY A 195 20.74 -11.22 1.06
CA GLY A 195 21.19 -10.66 2.33
C GLY A 195 20.38 -9.43 2.69
N GLU A 196 20.23 -8.50 1.75
CA GLU A 196 19.46 -7.26 1.93
C GLU A 196 17.98 -7.55 2.24
N CYS A 197 17.37 -8.51 1.53
CA CYS A 197 16.00 -8.93 1.79
C CYS A 197 15.83 -9.47 3.22
N GLN A 198 16.76 -10.34 3.65
CA GLN A 198 16.73 -10.96 4.97
C GLN A 198 16.96 -9.93 6.09
N ASP A 199 17.87 -8.98 5.88
CA ASP A 199 18.19 -7.93 6.83
C ASP A 199 17.05 -6.93 6.97
N CYS A 200 16.43 -6.51 5.86
CA CYS A 200 15.24 -5.66 5.89
C CYS A 200 14.09 -6.31 6.64
N MET A 201 13.74 -7.57 6.32
CA MET A 201 12.64 -8.26 7.01
C MET A 201 12.94 -8.46 8.51
N LYS A 202 14.18 -8.76 8.90
CA LYS A 202 14.59 -8.84 10.31
C LYS A 202 14.38 -7.51 11.03
N ASP A 203 14.75 -6.40 10.41
CA ASP A 203 14.57 -5.08 10.99
C ASP A 203 13.08 -4.72 11.13
N ALA A 204 12.28 -4.95 10.08
CA ALA A 204 10.83 -4.73 10.13
C ALA A 204 10.16 -5.56 11.24
N ILE A 205 10.55 -6.83 11.40
CA ILE A 205 10.02 -7.71 12.46
C ILE A 205 10.50 -7.24 13.85
N GLY A 206 11.76 -6.85 14.00
CA GLY A 206 12.30 -6.32 15.26
C GLY A 206 11.56 -5.07 15.72
N GLN A 207 11.33 -4.12 14.79
CA GLN A 207 10.54 -2.93 15.05
C GLN A 207 9.07 -3.27 15.35
N LEU A 208 8.47 -4.19 14.61
CA LEU A 208 7.11 -4.65 14.84
C LEU A 208 6.93 -5.23 16.27
N LYS A 209 7.86 -6.06 16.73
CA LYS A 209 7.88 -6.59 18.10
C LYS A 209 8.01 -5.47 19.13
N SER A 210 8.95 -4.57 18.92
CA SER A 210 9.23 -3.45 19.85
C SER A 210 8.02 -2.54 20.03
N TYR A 211 7.34 -2.18 18.93
CA TYR A 211 6.24 -1.22 18.98
C TYR A 211 4.86 -1.83 19.19
N CYS A 212 4.61 -3.04 18.66
CA CYS A 212 3.29 -3.65 18.62
C CYS A 212 3.21 -5.01 19.34
N GLY A 213 4.25 -5.48 20.04
CA GLY A 213 4.27 -6.82 20.65
C GLY A 213 3.15 -7.11 21.65
N GLY A 214 2.53 -6.08 22.22
CA GLY A 214 1.35 -6.22 23.10
C GLY A 214 0.00 -6.06 22.40
N ALA A 215 -0.06 -5.88 21.08
CA ALA A 215 -1.28 -5.60 20.33
C ALA A 215 -1.89 -6.87 19.71
N LYS A 216 -3.20 -6.87 19.41
CA LYS A 216 -3.87 -7.96 18.67
C LYS A 216 -3.42 -8.09 17.22
N TRP A 217 -2.92 -7.01 16.65
CA TRP A 217 -2.37 -6.96 15.30
C TRP A 217 -1.36 -5.83 15.21
N GLY A 218 -0.47 -5.89 14.24
CA GLY A 218 0.48 -4.84 13.98
C GLY A 218 0.99 -4.88 12.54
N ASP A 219 1.22 -3.69 12.00
CA ASP A 219 1.79 -3.45 10.68
C ASP A 219 3.07 -2.62 10.83
N MET A 220 4.14 -3.09 10.21
CA MET A 220 5.39 -2.37 10.07
C MET A 220 5.82 -2.40 8.60
N TYR A 221 5.78 -1.25 7.94
CA TYR A 221 6.25 -1.09 6.57
C TYR A 221 7.49 -0.20 6.55
N LEU A 222 8.58 -0.77 6.05
CA LEU A 222 9.79 -0.06 5.66
C LEU A 222 9.77 0.19 4.14
N ALA A 223 10.72 0.97 3.62
CA ALA A 223 10.74 1.35 2.22
C ALA A 223 10.93 0.17 1.25
N LYS A 224 11.60 -0.91 1.67
CA LYS A 224 11.88 -2.10 0.87
C LYS A 224 11.36 -3.42 1.45
N CYS A 225 10.65 -3.39 2.56
CA CYS A 225 10.03 -4.60 3.11
C CYS A 225 8.95 -4.25 4.11
N TYR A 226 8.17 -5.24 4.51
CA TYR A 226 7.21 -5.09 5.59
C TYR A 226 7.09 -6.38 6.40
N ALA A 227 6.56 -6.24 7.61
CA ALA A 227 6.16 -7.34 8.47
C ALA A 227 4.84 -7.02 9.14
N ARG A 228 3.97 -8.03 9.28
CA ARG A 228 2.64 -7.89 9.85
C ARG A 228 2.27 -9.12 10.65
N PHE A 229 1.45 -8.94 11.67
CA PHE A 229 0.79 -10.04 12.38
C PHE A 229 -0.63 -9.65 12.77
N TRP A 230 -1.51 -10.63 12.90
CA TRP A 230 -2.88 -10.43 13.34
C TRP A 230 -3.46 -11.67 14.02
N GLU A 231 -4.43 -11.42 14.89
CA GLU A 231 -5.22 -12.44 15.57
C GLU A 231 -6.59 -12.60 14.90
N GLY A 232 -6.96 -13.85 14.57
CA GLY A 232 -8.23 -14.25 13.98
C GLY A 232 -8.18 -14.45 12.47
N SER A 233 -9.33 -14.77 11.88
CA SER A 233 -9.52 -14.91 10.43
C SER A 233 -9.69 -13.58 9.69
N ALA A 234 -9.71 -12.46 10.42
CA ALA A 234 -9.79 -11.14 9.85
C ALA A 234 -8.39 -10.52 9.81
N ASP A 235 -7.80 -10.49 8.62
CA ASP A 235 -6.80 -9.48 8.30
C ASP A 235 -7.45 -8.09 8.57
N PRO A 236 -6.96 -7.31 9.56
CA PRO A 236 -7.62 -6.08 10.00
C PRO A 236 -7.69 -5.00 8.90
N SER A 237 -6.98 -5.20 7.79
CA SER A 237 -7.04 -4.44 6.54
C SER A 237 -8.44 -4.16 6.00
N GLY A 238 -9.44 -4.96 6.40
CA GLY A 238 -10.85 -4.76 6.06
C GLY A 238 -11.65 -3.81 6.96
N SER A 239 -11.15 -3.44 8.15
CA SER A 239 -11.86 -2.59 9.11
C SER A 239 -11.45 -1.12 8.96
N GLY A 240 -11.62 -0.58 7.76
CA GLY A 240 -11.07 0.74 7.42
C GLY A 240 -11.80 1.52 6.33
N TYR A 241 -13.04 1.17 5.99
CA TYR A 241 -13.85 1.80 4.93
C TYR A 241 -13.17 1.79 3.55
N GLY A 242 -13.85 1.19 2.56
CA GLY A 242 -13.59 1.48 1.14
C GLY A 242 -13.78 2.98 0.86
N LYS A 243 -12.75 3.78 1.13
CA LYS A 243 -12.70 5.19 0.81
C LYS A 243 -11.95 5.30 -0.50
N ARG A 244 -12.71 5.53 -1.57
CA ARG A 244 -12.20 6.18 -2.78
C ARG A 244 -11.35 7.37 -2.36
N LEU A 245 -10.12 7.45 -2.88
CA LEU A 245 -9.19 8.56 -2.61
C LEU A 245 -9.93 9.89 -2.62
N ARG A 246 -10.01 10.53 -1.45
CA ARG A 246 -10.38 11.93 -1.32
C ARG A 246 -9.18 12.66 -0.75
N ARG A 247 -8.81 13.77 -1.39
CA ARG A 247 -7.75 14.70 -0.95
C ARG A 247 -7.80 14.90 0.56
N GLY A 248 -6.66 14.74 1.24
CA GLY A 248 -6.40 15.48 2.48
C GLY A 248 -6.12 14.72 3.79
N GLN A 249 -5.88 13.42 3.80
CA GLN A 249 -5.45 12.72 5.03
C GLN A 249 -4.20 11.91 4.72
N TRP A 250 -3.09 12.09 5.46
CA TRP A 250 -2.18 11.07 6.03
C TRP A 250 -0.93 11.75 6.65
N LEU A 251 -0.43 11.19 7.75
CA LEU A 251 0.80 11.55 8.45
C LEU A 251 1.88 10.52 8.09
N LEU A 252 3.02 10.97 7.58
CA LEU A 252 4.24 10.16 7.51
C LEU A 252 5.09 10.50 8.73
N LEU A 253 5.49 9.48 9.49
CA LEU A 253 6.55 9.60 10.49
C LEU A 253 7.78 8.90 9.90
N GLY A 254 8.73 9.70 9.46
CA GLY A 254 10.03 9.23 8.97
C GLY A 254 10.94 10.44 8.76
N GLU A 255 11.91 10.62 9.66
CA GLU A 255 12.84 11.77 9.67
C GLU A 255 13.87 11.76 8.53
N ASN A 256 13.76 10.89 7.52
CA ASN A 256 14.63 10.93 6.35
C ASN A 256 13.87 10.70 5.05
N ILE A 257 12.91 11.58 4.77
CA ILE A 257 12.48 11.85 3.40
C ILE A 257 12.91 13.28 3.05
N HIS A 258 14.12 13.43 2.52
CA HIS A 258 14.41 14.60 1.70
C HIS A 258 13.42 14.57 0.51
N LYS A 259 12.30 15.31 0.64
CA LYS A 259 11.33 15.66 -0.43
C LYS A 259 10.00 14.89 -0.49
N ALA A 260 9.32 14.68 0.64
CA ALA A 260 7.87 14.48 0.62
C ALA A 260 7.16 15.58 1.41
N THR A 261 6.18 16.25 0.80
CA THR A 261 5.32 17.21 1.50
C THR A 261 4.12 16.47 2.06
N VAL A 262 3.94 16.52 3.38
CA VAL A 262 2.69 16.19 4.06
C VAL A 262 1.71 17.31 3.76
N GLN A 263 0.65 17.06 2.97
CA GLN A 263 -0.46 18.00 2.83
C GLN A 263 -1.66 17.52 3.65
N VAL A 264 -1.86 18.16 4.80
CA VAL A 264 -3.10 18.08 5.59
C VAL A 264 -4.07 19.11 5.02
N LEU A 265 -5.22 18.65 4.51
CA LEU A 265 -6.33 19.55 4.18
C LEU A 265 -7.59 19.03 4.88
N GLU A 266 -8.03 19.75 5.91
CA GLU A 266 -9.23 19.40 6.68
C GLU A 266 -10.48 19.41 5.79
N GLY A 267 -11.22 18.30 5.83
CA GLY A 267 -12.50 18.15 5.15
C GLY A 267 -13.58 19.00 5.81
N ARG A 268 -14.21 19.86 5.02
CA ARG A 268 -15.34 20.73 5.37
C ARG A 268 -16.55 19.92 5.84
N GLY A 269 -16.68 19.71 7.15
CA GLY A 269 -17.95 19.38 7.79
C GLY A 269 -18.86 20.60 7.82
N LYS A 270 -20.12 20.45 7.41
CA LYS A 270 -21.12 21.54 7.47
C LYS A 270 -21.24 22.08 8.89
N GLY A 271 -20.87 23.35 9.07
CA GLY A 271 -21.36 24.22 10.14
C GLY A 271 -20.71 24.04 11.52
N LYS A 272 -19.51 24.62 11.72
CA LYS A 272 -19.17 25.44 12.90
C LYS A 272 -17.76 26.01 12.73
N GLU A 273 -17.68 27.33 12.71
CA GLU A 273 -16.44 28.10 12.72
C GLU A 273 -15.77 27.97 14.10
N ARG A 274 -14.54 27.46 14.18
CA ARG A 274 -13.68 27.62 15.35
C ARG A 274 -12.24 27.89 14.92
N LYS A 275 -11.66 28.90 15.57
CA LYS A 275 -10.35 29.52 15.34
C LYS A 275 -9.21 28.49 15.35
N GLY A 276 -8.34 28.56 14.35
CA GLY A 276 -7.15 27.72 14.23
C GLY A 276 -6.10 28.06 15.30
N HIS A 277 -5.51 27.02 15.89
CA HIS A 277 -4.30 27.12 16.69
C HIS A 277 -3.17 26.40 15.94
N SER A 278 -2.04 27.09 15.79
CA SER A 278 -0.79 26.51 15.33
C SER A 278 -0.18 25.70 16.49
N LEU A 279 0.14 24.43 16.24
CA LEU A 279 0.89 23.59 17.17
C LEU A 279 2.31 23.42 16.62
N THR A 280 3.24 24.15 17.22
CA THR A 280 4.66 23.84 17.17
C THR A 280 4.91 22.70 18.15
N LEU A 281 5.47 21.59 17.68
CA LEU A 281 6.05 20.58 18.55
C LEU A 281 7.55 20.46 18.22
N ILE A 282 8.31 20.49 19.31
CA ILE A 282 9.77 20.46 19.44
C ILE A 282 10.32 19.14 18.90
#